data_AF-A0A939WCK5-F1
#
_entry.id   AF-A0A939WCK5-F1
#
_cell.length_a   1.000
_cell.length_b   1.000
_cell.length_c   1.000
_cell.angle_alpha   90.00
_cell.angle_beta   90.00
_cell.angle_gamma   90.00
#
_symmetry.space_group_name_H-M   'P 1'
#
loop_
_entity.id
_entity.type
_entity.pdbx_description
1 polymer ?
#
loop_
_entity_poly.entity_id
_entity_poly.type
_entity_poly.pdbx_seq_one_letter_code
_entity_poly.pdbx_strand_id
1 'polypeptide(L)'
;MKKTYVAGSLMLVMALMMAGCGGGDKKTDAPKKDAPKAAAATDTVMLYSSMQEDQLNAVKKAFEKKYPNIKLDYYFAGTGKVKTKIFTEAKGGQVAADVIWVGDPADYIGFKADGKILQKYESPEAKNIDKAFIDPEGFYTGARMMNMGIAFNTNKVKKEEAPKTWNDLLDPKWKG
;
A
#
# COMPACT_ATOMS: atom_id res chain seq x y z
N MET A 1 -13.04 -49.53 16.40
CA MET A 1 -13.35 -49.89 17.80
C MET A 1 -13.22 -48.62 18.63
N LYS A 2 -14.35 -48.07 19.10
CA LYS A 2 -14.74 -47.99 20.54
C LYS A 2 -13.69 -47.21 21.35
N LYS A 3 -13.94 -46.07 22.02
CA LYS A 3 -15.14 -45.48 22.68
C LYS A 3 -14.67 -44.09 23.21
N THR A 4 -15.33 -42.94 22.97
CA THR A 4 -16.42 -42.28 23.75
C THR A 4 -16.07 -41.92 25.21
N TYR A 5 -16.51 -40.85 25.91
CA TYR A 5 -17.36 -39.64 25.77
C TYR A 5 -16.85 -38.67 26.90
N VAL A 6 -17.20 -37.38 27.04
CA VAL A 6 -18.42 -36.80 27.67
C VAL A 6 -18.11 -35.27 27.75
N ALA A 7 -18.83 -34.41 27.03
CA ALA A 7 -20.09 -33.72 27.38
C ALA A 7 -19.93 -32.50 28.30
N GLY A 8 -20.55 -31.39 27.87
CA GLY A 8 -20.62 -30.12 28.59
C GLY A 8 -21.43 -29.11 27.77
N SER A 9 -22.70 -29.42 27.56
CA SER A 9 -23.71 -28.56 26.94
C SER A 9 -24.33 -27.61 27.98
N LEU A 10 -24.47 -26.33 27.63
CA LEU A 10 -25.51 -25.47 28.21
C LEU A 10 -25.97 -24.43 27.17
N MET A 11 -27.12 -24.71 26.56
CA MET A 11 -27.98 -23.70 25.93
C MET A 11 -28.72 -22.92 27.02
N LEU A 12 -28.86 -21.61 26.88
CA LEU A 12 -29.96 -20.86 27.50
C LEU A 12 -30.48 -19.74 26.59
N VAL A 13 -31.56 -20.10 25.89
CA VAL A 13 -32.83 -19.40 25.61
C VAL A 13 -32.89 -17.85 25.57
N MET A 14 -33.50 -17.40 24.45
CA MET A 14 -34.05 -16.08 24.11
C MET A 14 -34.87 -15.36 25.20
N ALA A 15 -34.83 -14.02 25.19
CA ALA A 15 -35.97 -13.19 25.57
C ALA A 15 -36.21 -12.10 24.50
N LEU A 16 -37.27 -12.29 23.69
CA LEU A 16 -37.91 -11.22 22.94
C LEU A 16 -38.61 -10.28 23.92
N MET A 17 -38.41 -8.97 23.79
CA MET A 17 -39.32 -7.97 24.35
C MET A 17 -40.27 -7.50 23.26
N MET A 18 -41.48 -8.06 23.25
CA MET A 18 -42.67 -7.40 22.73
C MET A 18 -43.42 -6.77 23.92
N ALA A 19 -43.62 -5.46 23.86
CA ALA A 19 -44.68 -4.78 24.60
C ALA A 19 -45.58 -4.08 23.58
N GLY A 20 -46.83 -4.56 23.45
CA GLY A 20 -47.97 -3.79 22.93
C GLY A 20 -48.35 -2.67 23.91
N CYS A 21 -49.30 -1.77 23.68
CA CYS A 21 -50.41 -1.62 22.74
C CYS A 21 -50.69 -0.12 22.62
N GLY A 22 -51.37 0.32 21.56
CA GLY A 22 -52.02 1.64 21.57
C GLY A 22 -52.38 2.15 20.19
N GLY A 23 -53.56 1.77 19.71
CA GLY A 23 -54.19 2.42 18.56
C GLY A 23 -54.65 3.84 18.92
N GLY A 24 -54.43 4.78 18.01
CA GLY A 24 -54.86 6.16 18.12
C GLY A 24 -54.39 6.96 16.91
N ASP A 25 -55.23 7.04 15.88
CA ASP A 25 -55.07 7.96 14.75
C ASP A 25 -55.02 9.42 15.26
N LYS A 26 -53.82 9.99 15.25
CA LYS A 26 -53.61 11.44 15.17
C LYS A 26 -52.44 11.70 14.23
N LYS A 27 -52.76 12.24 13.05
CA LYS A 27 -51.82 12.97 12.22
C LYS A 27 -51.24 14.11 13.06
N THR A 28 -49.95 14.05 13.34
CA THR A 28 -49.15 15.17 13.83
C THR A 28 -47.98 15.33 12.88
N ASP A 29 -47.89 16.52 12.29
CA ASP A 29 -46.79 16.92 11.42
C ASP A 29 -45.45 16.76 12.14
N ALA A 30 -44.56 15.95 11.57
CA ALA A 30 -43.24 15.72 12.11
C ALA A 30 -42.36 16.98 11.92
N PRO A 31 -41.63 17.45 12.94
CA PRO A 31 -40.62 18.47 12.74
C PRO A 31 -39.44 17.84 11.98
N LYS A 32 -39.07 18.44 10.84
CA LYS A 32 -37.78 18.21 10.19
C LYS A 32 -36.68 18.49 11.21
N LYS A 33 -36.09 17.43 11.76
CA LYS A 33 -34.79 17.51 12.40
C LYS A 33 -33.77 17.22 11.32
N ASP A 34 -33.05 18.25 10.93
CA ASP A 34 -31.83 18.16 10.13
C ASP A 34 -30.90 17.15 10.80
N ALA A 35 -30.84 15.95 10.23
CA ALA A 35 -29.81 14.99 10.60
C ALA A 35 -28.47 15.65 10.28
N PRO A 36 -27.50 15.68 11.21
CA PRO A 36 -26.17 16.14 10.87
C PRO A 36 -25.68 15.26 9.73
N LYS A 37 -25.35 15.89 8.60
CA LYS A 37 -24.69 15.24 7.47
C LYS A 37 -23.47 14.53 8.04
N ALA A 38 -23.58 13.21 8.24
CA ALA A 38 -22.46 12.38 8.61
C ALA A 38 -21.35 12.70 7.62
N ALA A 39 -20.19 13.16 8.11
CA ALA A 39 -19.02 13.24 7.28
C ALA A 39 -18.84 11.84 6.67
N ALA A 40 -18.90 11.76 5.34
CA ALA A 40 -18.69 10.50 4.64
C ALA A 40 -17.38 9.91 5.17
N ALA A 41 -17.41 8.63 5.59
CA ALA A 41 -16.22 7.95 6.04
C ALA A 41 -15.12 8.13 4.98
N THR A 42 -13.99 8.72 5.38
CA THR A 42 -12.85 8.87 4.48
C THR A 42 -12.15 7.54 4.35
N ASP A 43 -12.16 6.96 3.15
CA ASP A 43 -11.38 5.77 2.85
C ASP A 43 -9.89 6.11 2.94
N THR A 44 -9.09 5.21 3.51
CA THR A 44 -7.63 5.38 3.62
C THR A 44 -6.94 4.32 2.78
N VAL A 45 -5.92 4.73 2.03
CA VAL A 45 -5.00 3.87 1.30
C VAL A 45 -3.64 3.92 1.99
N MET A 46 -3.10 2.77 2.37
CA MET A 46 -1.78 2.63 2.98
C MET A 46 -0.74 2.28 1.93
N LEU A 47 0.26 3.15 1.77
CA LEU A 47 1.39 2.97 0.86
C LEU A 47 2.65 2.56 1.63
N TYR A 48 3.25 1.43 1.30
CA TYR A 48 4.59 1.07 1.77
C TYR A 48 5.62 1.43 0.69
N SER A 49 6.58 2.29 1.01
CA SER A 49 7.53 2.78 0.02
C SER A 49 8.95 2.97 0.54
N SER A 50 9.91 2.95 -0.37
CA SER A 50 11.31 3.32 -0.12
C SER A 50 11.73 4.64 -0.76
N MET A 51 10.76 5.42 -1.25
CA MET A 51 11.02 6.77 -1.77
C MET A 51 11.39 7.73 -0.65
N GLN A 52 12.09 8.82 -1.01
CA GLN A 52 12.38 9.87 -0.04
C GLN A 52 11.08 10.54 0.41
N GLU A 53 11.04 10.95 1.68
CA GLU A 53 9.80 11.40 2.32
C GLU A 53 9.23 12.69 1.71
N ASP A 54 10.08 13.58 1.20
CA ASP A 54 9.66 14.76 0.45
C ASP A 54 8.89 14.39 -0.83
N GLN A 55 9.34 13.36 -1.55
CA GLN A 55 8.68 12.82 -2.74
C GLN A 55 7.33 12.18 -2.38
N LEU A 56 7.27 11.40 -1.30
CA LEU A 56 6.02 10.79 -0.82
C LEU A 56 5.01 11.85 -0.40
N ASN A 57 5.46 12.91 0.27
CA ASN A 57 4.60 14.02 0.64
C ASN A 57 4.04 14.75 -0.59
N ALA A 58 4.83 14.92 -1.66
CA ALA A 58 4.35 15.48 -2.91
C ALA A 58 3.28 14.58 -3.55
N VAL A 59 3.49 13.27 -3.58
CA VAL A 59 2.50 12.28 -4.05
C VAL A 59 1.22 12.35 -3.23
N LYS A 60 1.31 12.32 -1.89
CA LYS A 60 0.17 12.44 -0.97
C LYS A 60 -0.64 13.71 -1.23
N LYS A 61 0.01 14.87 -1.32
CA LYS A 61 -0.67 16.14 -1.60
C LYS A 61 -1.39 16.13 -2.94
N ALA A 62 -0.74 15.63 -4.00
CA ALA A 62 -1.34 15.54 -5.32
C ALA A 62 -2.51 14.55 -5.37
N PHE A 63 -2.37 13.39 -4.70
CA PHE A 63 -3.39 12.36 -4.61
C PHE A 63 -4.62 12.86 -3.86
N GLU A 64 -4.44 13.39 -2.64
CA GLU A 64 -5.57 13.89 -1.83
C GLU A 64 -6.24 15.12 -2.45
N LYS A 65 -5.52 15.92 -3.25
CA LYS A 65 -6.13 17.00 -4.04
C LYS A 65 -7.03 16.45 -5.15
N LYS A 66 -6.62 15.36 -5.81
CA LYS A 66 -7.38 14.72 -6.90
C LYS A 66 -8.55 13.88 -6.37
N TYR A 67 -8.37 13.26 -5.20
CA TYR A 67 -9.33 12.37 -4.55
C TYR A 67 -9.61 12.88 -3.12
N PRO A 68 -10.42 13.94 -2.95
CA PRO A 68 -10.60 14.61 -1.66
C PRO A 68 -11.26 13.76 -0.56
N ASN A 69 -11.92 12.67 -0.95
CA ASN A 69 -12.58 11.75 -0.03
C ASN A 69 -11.69 10.57 0.39
N ILE A 70 -10.47 10.48 -0.16
CA ILE A 70 -9.52 9.39 0.13
C ILE A 70 -8.27 9.98 0.77
N LYS A 71 -7.83 9.39 1.88
CA LYS A 71 -6.55 9.70 2.53
C LYS A 71 -5.47 8.75 2.06
N LEU A 72 -4.28 9.28 1.76
CA LEU A 72 -3.11 8.45 1.48
C LEU A 72 -2.21 8.45 2.72
N ASP A 73 -2.21 7.37 3.48
CA ASP A 73 -1.21 7.17 4.53
C ASP A 73 -0.01 6.40 3.98
N TYR A 74 1.14 6.51 4.63
CA TYR A 74 2.33 5.79 4.18
C TYR A 74 3.25 5.35 5.31
N TYR A 75 3.88 4.19 5.11
CA TYR A 75 5.08 3.79 5.82
C TYR A 75 6.27 3.92 4.87
N PHE A 76 7.34 4.60 5.31
CA PHE A 76 8.56 4.71 4.53
C PHE A 76 9.79 4.26 5.32
N ALA A 77 10.70 3.57 4.63
CA ALA A 77 12.02 3.19 5.11
C ALA A 77 12.92 2.77 3.93
N GLY A 78 14.20 2.50 4.18
CA GLY A 78 15.05 1.88 3.14
C GLY A 78 14.46 0.55 2.65
N THR A 79 14.64 0.22 1.37
CA THR A 79 14.03 -0.93 0.67
C THR A 79 14.07 -2.23 1.49
N GLY A 80 15.24 -2.58 2.05
CA GLY A 80 15.39 -3.78 2.88
C GLY A 80 14.47 -3.81 4.10
N LYS A 81 14.28 -2.68 4.79
CA LYS A 81 13.38 -2.58 5.96
C LYS A 81 11.91 -2.71 5.56
N VAL A 82 11.51 -2.07 4.46
CA VAL A 82 10.15 -2.19 3.91
C VAL A 82 9.85 -3.64 3.53
N LYS A 83 10.76 -4.29 2.79
CA LYS A 83 10.67 -5.70 2.46
C LYS A 83 10.54 -6.58 3.70
N THR A 84 11.42 -6.41 4.70
CA THR A 84 11.37 -7.19 5.95
C THR A 84 10.02 -7.03 6.66
N LYS A 85 9.48 -5.81 6.70
CA LYS A 85 8.15 -5.55 7.28
C LYS A 85 7.05 -6.28 6.52
N ILE A 86 7.02 -6.18 5.19
CA ILE A 86 6.03 -6.87 4.34
C ILE A 86 6.05 -8.38 4.58
N PHE A 87 7.23 -9.02 4.51
CA PHE A 87 7.32 -10.47 4.74
C PHE A 87 7.00 -10.87 6.18
N THR A 88 7.30 -10.02 7.16
CA THR A 88 6.92 -10.26 8.56
C THR A 88 5.40 -10.21 8.73
N GLU A 89 4.75 -9.22 8.12
CA GLU A 89 3.30 -9.07 8.12
C GLU A 89 2.60 -10.23 7.39
N ALA A 90 3.11 -10.62 6.22
CA ALA A 90 2.60 -11.76 5.47
C ALA A 90 2.65 -13.07 6.28
N LYS A 91 3.72 -13.29 7.06
CA LYS A 91 3.80 -14.42 8.01
C LYS A 91 2.78 -14.32 9.14
N GLY A 92 2.44 -13.10 9.56
CA GLY A 92 1.34 -12.80 10.49
C GLY A 92 -0.06 -12.96 9.90
N GLY A 93 -0.16 -13.26 8.60
CA GLY A 93 -1.42 -13.57 7.92
C GLY A 93 -2.02 -12.41 7.12
N GLN A 94 -1.52 -11.19 7.27
CA GLN A 94 -2.01 -10.03 6.54
C GLN A 94 -0.91 -8.97 6.36
N VAL A 95 -0.79 -8.43 5.15
CA VAL A 95 0.02 -7.24 4.86
C VAL A 95 -0.89 -6.03 4.99
N ALA A 96 -0.48 -5.03 5.77
CA ALA A 96 -1.31 -3.85 6.02
C ALA A 96 -1.21 -2.79 4.90
N ALA A 97 -0.30 -2.97 3.94
CA ALA A 97 -0.18 -2.12 2.77
C ALA A 97 -1.24 -2.47 1.71
N ASP A 98 -1.89 -1.45 1.17
CA ASP A 98 -2.72 -1.57 -0.02
C ASP A 98 -1.88 -1.43 -1.30
N VAL A 99 -0.81 -0.63 -1.24
CA VAL A 99 0.11 -0.40 -2.35
C VAL A 99 1.55 -0.56 -1.85
N ILE A 100 2.35 -1.31 -2.61
CA ILE A 100 3.79 -1.46 -2.38
C ILE A 100 4.52 -0.75 -3.51
N TRP A 101 5.39 0.20 -3.16
CA TRP A 101 6.21 0.94 -4.12
C TRP A 101 7.66 1.08 -3.63
N VAL A 102 8.42 0.01 -3.81
CA VAL A 102 9.85 -0.09 -3.47
C VAL A 102 10.74 0.01 -4.70
N GLY A 103 12.01 0.36 -4.46
CA GLY A 103 12.97 0.66 -5.52
C GLY A 103 13.59 -0.54 -6.23
N ASP A 104 13.60 -1.74 -5.64
CA ASP A 104 14.23 -2.91 -6.26
C ASP A 104 13.19 -3.77 -7.00
N PRO A 105 13.25 -3.90 -8.35
CA PRO A 105 12.34 -4.76 -9.10
C PRO A 105 12.39 -6.24 -8.68
N ALA A 106 13.53 -6.72 -8.20
CA ALA A 106 13.68 -8.12 -7.80
C ALA A 106 12.82 -8.47 -6.56
N ASP A 107 12.49 -7.48 -5.73
CA ASP A 107 11.64 -7.68 -4.55
C ASP A 107 10.22 -8.13 -4.95
N TYR A 108 9.68 -7.64 -6.07
CA TYR A 108 8.34 -8.00 -6.55
C TYR A 108 8.25 -9.46 -7.03
N ILE A 109 9.36 -10.03 -7.51
CA ILE A 109 9.46 -11.48 -7.81
C ILE A 109 9.29 -12.27 -6.51
N GLY A 110 9.96 -11.86 -5.43
CA GLY A 110 9.82 -12.47 -4.11
C GLY A 110 8.42 -12.31 -3.53
N PHE A 111 7.84 -11.12 -3.63
CA PHE A 111 6.47 -10.86 -3.17
C PHE A 111 5.43 -11.69 -3.92
N LYS A 112 5.60 -11.86 -5.23
CA LYS A 112 4.78 -12.75 -6.06
C LYS A 112 4.93 -14.22 -5.64
N ALA A 113 6.16 -14.67 -5.40
CA ALA A 113 6.46 -16.05 -5.02
C ALA A 113 5.88 -16.45 -3.64
N ASP A 114 5.69 -15.50 -2.73
CA ASP A 114 5.01 -15.74 -1.45
C ASP A 114 3.52 -16.12 -1.63
N GLY A 115 2.89 -15.61 -2.69
CA GLY A 115 1.52 -15.94 -3.06
C GLY A 115 0.42 -15.27 -2.23
N LYS A 116 0.76 -14.55 -1.15
CA LYS A 116 -0.21 -13.81 -0.31
C LYS A 116 0.03 -12.30 -0.27
N ILE A 117 1.23 -11.84 -0.65
CA ILE A 117 1.59 -10.42 -0.60
C ILE A 117 0.97 -9.62 -1.76
N LEU A 118 1.01 -10.16 -2.98
CA LEU A 118 0.52 -9.46 -4.17
C LEU A 118 -0.82 -10.03 -4.64
N GLN A 119 -1.70 -9.13 -5.05
CA GLN A 119 -2.93 -9.46 -5.77
C GLN A 119 -2.77 -9.08 -7.24
N LYS A 120 -3.45 -9.81 -8.13
CA LYS A 120 -3.48 -9.44 -9.54
C LYS A 120 -4.26 -8.16 -9.72
N TYR A 121 -3.65 -7.18 -10.37
CA TYR A 121 -4.29 -5.92 -10.70
C TYR A 121 -3.69 -5.35 -11.98
N GLU A 122 -4.53 -5.21 -13.00
CA GLU A 122 -4.16 -4.53 -14.24
C GLU A 122 -4.65 -3.08 -14.20
N SER A 123 -3.73 -2.15 -14.05
CA SER A 123 -4.05 -0.73 -14.08
C SER A 123 -4.54 -0.30 -15.46
N PRO A 124 -5.60 0.52 -15.59
CA PRO A 124 -5.98 1.15 -16.85
C PRO A 124 -4.87 2.01 -17.47
N GLU A 125 -3.92 2.48 -16.65
CA GLU A 125 -2.75 3.25 -17.09
C GLU A 125 -1.63 2.36 -17.66
N ALA A 126 -1.69 1.04 -17.46
CA ALA A 126 -0.68 0.10 -17.97
C ALA A 126 -0.55 0.14 -19.50
N LYS A 127 -1.61 0.58 -20.21
CA LYS A 127 -1.56 0.83 -21.67
C LYS A 127 -0.50 1.84 -22.10
N ASN A 128 -0.05 2.70 -21.19
CA ASN A 128 0.95 3.74 -21.42
C ASN A 128 2.37 3.30 -21.02
N ILE A 129 2.54 2.04 -20.60
CA ILE A 129 3.79 1.50 -20.09
C ILE A 129 4.29 0.43 -21.06
N ASP A 130 5.59 0.40 -21.34
CA ASP A 130 6.20 -0.66 -22.14
C ASP A 130 5.96 -2.02 -21.45
N LYS A 131 5.54 -3.02 -22.24
CA LYS A 131 5.26 -4.38 -21.75
C LYS A 131 6.46 -5.00 -21.01
N ALA A 132 7.68 -4.59 -21.33
CA ALA A 132 8.89 -5.01 -20.61
C ALA A 132 8.87 -4.65 -19.11
N PHE A 133 8.05 -3.69 -18.69
CA PHE A 133 7.92 -3.26 -17.29
C PHE A 133 6.62 -3.71 -16.62
N ILE A 134 5.88 -4.64 -17.23
CA ILE A 134 4.63 -5.17 -16.70
C ILE A 134 4.82 -6.67 -16.45
N ASP A 135 4.47 -7.15 -15.26
CA ASP A 135 4.44 -8.58 -15.00
C ASP A 135 3.39 -9.24 -15.90
N PRO A 136 3.73 -10.25 -16.71
CA PRO A 136 2.79 -10.87 -17.65
C PRO A 136 1.63 -11.59 -16.97
N GLU A 137 1.73 -11.87 -15.67
CA GLU A 137 0.66 -12.48 -14.88
C GLU A 137 -0.17 -11.46 -14.08
N GLY A 138 0.17 -10.17 -14.20
CA GLY A 138 -0.59 -9.05 -13.64
C GLY A 138 -0.35 -8.77 -12.15
N PHE A 139 0.73 -9.28 -11.55
CA PHE A 139 0.99 -9.08 -10.11
C PHE A 139 1.68 -7.76 -9.77
N TYR A 140 2.39 -7.15 -10.71
CA TYR A 140 3.03 -5.86 -10.51
C TYR A 140 3.20 -5.11 -11.84
N THR A 141 3.27 -3.79 -11.77
CA THR A 141 3.46 -2.89 -12.91
C THR A 141 4.48 -1.83 -12.54
N GLY A 142 5.45 -1.57 -13.43
CA GLY A 142 6.48 -0.56 -13.21
C GLY A 142 5.90 0.84 -13.16
N ALA A 143 6.06 1.53 -12.03
CA ALA A 143 5.56 2.90 -11.83
C ALA A 143 6.65 3.98 -11.92
N ARG A 144 7.93 3.58 -11.96
CA ARG A 144 9.08 4.50 -12.02
C ARG A 144 10.25 3.84 -12.72
N MET A 145 10.87 4.57 -13.66
CA MET A 145 12.17 4.21 -14.20
C MET A 145 13.28 4.85 -13.36
N MET A 146 14.24 4.05 -12.92
CA MET A 146 15.42 4.51 -12.21
C MET A 146 16.65 4.23 -13.06
N ASN A 147 17.51 5.23 -13.21
CA ASN A 147 18.77 5.10 -13.91
C ASN A 147 19.91 5.21 -12.90
N MET A 148 20.82 4.24 -12.93
CA MET A 148 22.08 4.33 -12.19
C MET A 148 23.11 4.99 -13.10
N GLY A 149 23.75 6.04 -12.57
CA GLY A 149 24.76 6.79 -13.31
C GLY A 149 25.89 7.22 -12.39
N ILE A 150 26.96 7.70 -13.00
CA ILE A 150 28.12 8.21 -12.27
C ILE A 150 27.89 9.70 -11.98
N ALA A 151 27.95 10.07 -10.70
CA ALA A 151 27.89 11.45 -10.25
C ALA A 151 29.25 11.89 -9.72
N PHE A 152 29.63 13.14 -9.97
CA PHE A 152 30.90 13.71 -9.50
C PHE A 152 30.69 15.12 -8.95
N ASN A 153 31.59 15.54 -8.05
CA ASN A 153 31.57 16.89 -7.51
C ASN A 153 32.26 17.86 -8.47
N THR A 154 31.48 18.73 -9.12
CA THR A 154 31.96 19.70 -10.12
C THR A 154 32.93 20.75 -9.56
N ASN A 155 32.98 20.95 -8.24
CA ASN A 155 33.95 21.83 -7.59
C ASN A 155 35.31 21.16 -7.37
N LYS A 156 35.38 19.83 -7.48
CA LYS A 156 36.60 19.03 -7.26
C LYS A 156 37.12 18.36 -8.52
N VAL A 157 36.25 18.07 -9.49
CA VAL A 157 36.58 17.32 -10.70
C VAL A 157 36.06 18.09 -11.91
N LYS A 158 36.95 18.36 -12.87
CA LYS A 158 36.57 18.97 -14.15
C LYS A 158 35.78 17.97 -14.99
N LYS A 159 34.85 18.47 -15.80
CA LYS A 159 33.95 17.62 -16.60
C LYS A 159 34.70 16.71 -17.57
N GLU A 160 35.84 17.17 -18.10
CA GLU A 160 36.67 16.44 -19.05
C GLU A 160 37.42 15.28 -18.39
N GLU A 161 37.69 15.41 -17.09
CA GLU A 161 38.41 14.42 -16.28
C GLU A 161 37.46 13.43 -15.60
N ALA A 162 36.17 13.74 -15.55
CA ALA A 162 35.16 12.94 -14.89
C ALA A 162 35.02 11.54 -15.55
N PRO A 163 34.83 10.49 -14.73
CA PRO A 163 34.61 9.13 -15.23
C PRO A 163 33.34 9.06 -16.08
N LYS A 164 33.44 8.42 -17.24
CA LYS A 164 32.33 8.22 -18.20
C LYS A 164 31.85 6.78 -18.23
N THR A 165 32.72 5.85 -17.86
CA THR A 165 32.42 4.42 -17.77
C THR A 165 32.64 3.90 -16.36
N TRP A 166 32.04 2.76 -16.03
CA TRP A 166 32.27 2.09 -14.75
C TRP A 166 33.74 1.68 -14.56
N ASN A 167 34.46 1.37 -15.65
CA ASN A 167 35.89 1.04 -15.58
C ASN A 167 36.75 2.26 -15.26
N ASP A 168 36.33 3.47 -15.66
CA ASP A 168 37.07 4.70 -15.36
C ASP A 168 37.15 4.97 -13.85
N LEU A 169 36.20 4.43 -13.06
CA LEU A 169 36.20 4.51 -11.60
C LEU A 169 37.32 3.68 -10.95
N LEU A 170 37.94 2.76 -11.68
CA LEU A 170 39.06 1.94 -11.20
C LEU A 170 40.41 2.64 -11.32
N ASP A 171 40.47 3.81 -11.94
CA ASP A 171 41.69 4.62 -12.03
C ASP A 171 42.21 4.95 -10.62
N PRO A 172 43.50 4.66 -10.31
CA PRO A 172 44.10 4.97 -9.02
C PRO A 172 43.90 6.40 -8.53
N LYS A 173 43.71 7.38 -9.43
CA LYS A 173 43.46 8.78 -9.06
C LYS A 173 42.16 8.99 -8.27
N TRP A 174 41.20 8.07 -8.36
CA TRP A 174 39.93 8.12 -7.62
C TRP A 174 39.97 7.42 -6.26
N LYS A 175 41.12 6.86 -5.88
CA LYS A 175 41.29 6.17 -4.60
C LYS A 175 41.11 7.16 -3.44
N GLY A 176 40.23 6.81 -2.50
CA GLY A 176 39.97 7.52 -1.24
C GLY A 176 40.18 6.61 -0.04
#